data_AF-A0AAW2ACB6-F1
#
_entry.id   AF-A0AAW2ACB6-F1
#
_cell.length_a   1.000
_cell.length_b   1.000
_cell.length_c   1.000
_cell.angle_alpha   90.00
_cell.angle_beta   90.00
_cell.angle_gamma   90.00
#
_symmetry.space_group_name_H-M   'P 1'
#
loop_
_entity.id
_entity.type
_entity.pdbx_description
1 polymer ?
#
loop_
_entity_poly.entity_id
_entity_poly.type
_entity_poly.pdbx_seq_one_letter_code
_entity_poly.pdbx_strand_id
1 'polypeptide(L)'
;MDSSEHGSPVISPGVAIGGTLPPGLTEEEAEEIQVELTKVDDEIQTLRQVLMAKERHAAELKRRLGISPLSEIKQNITKGWHDVQCSNAYMRTSQTLGDLNRRVTSSNLYLTASATLEDIGRSDAYKRTQETLSQAGQMTSAAFSTVGSAIRNRFGEMSTK
;
A
#
# COMPACT_ATOMS: atom_id res chain seq x y z
N MET A 1 -2.58 28.80 -65.03
CA MET A 1 -3.16 27.89 -64.04
C MET A 1 -2.47 26.56 -64.28
N ASP A 2 -1.21 26.35 -63.90
CA ASP A 2 -0.59 26.45 -62.57
C ASP A 2 -1.32 25.69 -61.45
N SER A 3 -0.51 24.86 -60.77
CA SER A 3 -0.69 24.20 -59.47
C SER A 3 -1.67 23.02 -59.35
N SER A 4 -1.14 21.80 -59.17
CA SER A 4 -0.87 21.25 -57.82
C SER A 4 -0.29 19.83 -57.86
N GLU A 5 0.77 19.67 -57.06
CA GLU A 5 1.51 18.45 -56.73
C GLU A 5 0.75 17.44 -55.82
N HIS A 6 1.35 16.25 -55.72
CA HIS A 6 1.45 15.35 -54.56
C HIS A 6 0.35 14.29 -54.29
N GLY A 7 0.77 13.02 -54.38
CA GLY A 7 0.05 11.84 -53.90
C GLY A 7 0.83 10.53 -54.13
N SER A 8 1.67 10.16 -53.18
CA SER A 8 2.56 8.97 -53.11
C SER A 8 1.88 7.59 -53.21
N PRO A 9 2.66 6.50 -53.43
CA PRO A 9 2.18 5.18 -53.85
C PRO A 9 1.79 4.30 -52.65
N VAL A 10 0.82 3.39 -52.83
CA VAL A 10 0.50 2.33 -51.84
C VAL A 10 0.33 0.97 -52.52
N ILE A 11 1.43 0.21 -52.47
CA ILE A 11 1.59 -1.18 -52.02
C ILE A 11 0.36 -2.09 -52.11
N SER A 12 0.44 -3.14 -52.94
CA SER A 12 0.49 -4.55 -52.48
C SER A 12 0.68 -5.51 -53.65
N PRO A 13 1.71 -6.37 -53.60
CA PRO A 13 1.50 -7.80 -53.78
C PRO A 13 2.07 -8.50 -52.53
N GLY A 14 1.31 -9.38 -51.90
CA GLY A 14 1.09 -10.72 -52.43
C GLY A 14 1.93 -11.68 -51.59
N VAL A 15 1.28 -12.33 -50.63
CA VAL A 15 1.84 -13.45 -49.88
C VAL A 15 2.25 -14.55 -50.87
N ALA A 16 3.54 -14.87 -50.92
CA ALA A 16 4.05 -16.12 -51.48
C ALA A 16 5.11 -16.66 -50.54
N ILE A 17 4.71 -17.67 -49.74
CA ILE A 17 5.62 -18.59 -49.07
C ILE A 17 6.12 -19.53 -50.16
N GLY A 18 7.40 -19.41 -50.53
CA GLY A 18 8.07 -20.27 -51.51
C GLY A 18 9.54 -19.88 -51.59
N GLY A 19 10.42 -20.79 -51.14
CA GLY A 19 11.84 -20.55 -50.88
C GLY A 19 12.60 -19.95 -52.06
N THR A 20 12.81 -18.64 -52.02
CA THR A 20 13.78 -17.97 -52.88
C THR A 20 14.96 -17.59 -52.00
N LEU A 21 16.12 -18.18 -52.27
CA LEU A 21 17.37 -17.78 -51.64
C LEU A 21 17.55 -16.26 -51.78
N PRO A 22 18.04 -15.57 -50.74
CA PRO A 22 18.39 -14.15 -50.82
C PRO A 22 19.33 -13.90 -52.02
N PRO A 23 19.17 -12.78 -52.76
CA PRO A 23 19.95 -12.55 -53.98
C PRO A 23 21.44 -12.46 -53.67
N GLY A 24 22.22 -13.45 -54.12
CA GLY A 24 23.68 -13.48 -53.99
C GLY A 24 24.27 -14.65 -53.20
N LEU A 25 23.46 -15.53 -52.61
CA LEU A 25 23.90 -16.76 -51.93
C LEU A 25 23.72 -17.97 -52.86
N THR A 26 24.75 -18.78 -52.99
CA THR A 26 24.68 -20.08 -53.68
C THR A 26 23.95 -21.10 -52.80
N GLU A 27 23.33 -22.12 -53.40
CA GLU A 27 22.58 -23.17 -52.67
C GLU A 27 23.42 -23.81 -51.55
N GLU A 28 24.71 -24.02 -51.82
CA GLU A 28 25.67 -24.63 -50.90
C GLU A 28 25.92 -23.75 -49.65
N GLU A 29 26.03 -22.44 -49.83
CA GLU A 29 26.20 -21.49 -48.71
C GLU A 29 24.93 -21.39 -47.85
N ALA A 30 23.74 -21.53 -48.44
CA ALA A 30 22.49 -21.53 -47.69
C ALA A 30 22.29 -22.81 -46.86
N GLU A 31 22.78 -23.95 -47.34
CA GLU A 31 22.82 -25.20 -46.57
C GLU A 31 23.83 -25.10 -45.42
N GLU A 32 25.01 -24.54 -45.64
CA GLU A 32 26.04 -24.36 -44.61
C GLU A 32 25.54 -23.45 -43.46
N ILE A 33 24.88 -22.33 -43.79
CA ILE A 33 24.30 -21.43 -42.78
C ILE A 33 23.21 -22.12 -41.94
N GLN A 34 22.40 -23.00 -42.53
CA GLN A 34 21.39 -23.76 -41.78
C GLN A 34 22.01 -24.77 -40.81
N VAL A 35 23.11 -25.42 -41.23
CA VAL A 35 23.86 -26.34 -40.37
C VAL A 35 24.50 -25.58 -39.21
N GLU A 36 25.14 -24.43 -39.47
CA GLU A 36 25.71 -23.59 -38.41
C GLU A 36 24.64 -23.07 -37.45
N LEU A 37 23.49 -22.61 -37.96
CA LEU A 37 22.37 -22.16 -37.13
C LEU A 37 21.88 -23.26 -36.19
N THR A 38 21.70 -24.47 -36.71
CA THR A 38 21.29 -25.64 -35.92
C THR A 38 22.29 -25.94 -34.80
N LYS A 39 23.59 -25.89 -35.12
CA LYS A 39 24.65 -26.10 -34.13
C LYS A 39 24.66 -25.02 -33.05
N VAL A 40 24.47 -23.75 -33.42
CA VAL A 40 24.39 -22.63 -32.47
C VAL A 40 23.17 -22.78 -31.55
N ASP A 41 22.03 -23.21 -32.08
CA ASP A 41 20.83 -23.46 -31.28
C ASP A 41 21.03 -24.58 -30.25
N ASP A 42 21.71 -25.66 -30.64
CA ASP A 42 22.08 -26.77 -29.74
C ASP A 42 23.05 -26.33 -28.63
N GLU A 43 24.05 -25.49 -28.98
CA GLU A 43 24.96 -24.89 -27.99
C GLU A 43 24.20 -23.97 -27.03
N ILE A 44 23.28 -23.12 -27.53
CA ILE A 44 22.42 -22.27 -26.70
C ILE A 44 21.58 -23.13 -25.74
N GLN A 45 20.99 -24.22 -26.23
CA GLN A 45 20.19 -25.12 -25.41
C GLN A 45 21.05 -25.77 -24.32
N THR A 46 22.25 -26.23 -24.66
CA THR A 46 23.20 -26.80 -23.71
C THR A 46 23.62 -25.78 -22.66
N LEU A 47 23.94 -24.55 -23.06
CA LEU A 47 24.31 -23.47 -22.14
C LEU A 47 23.17 -23.13 -21.17
N ARG A 48 21.92 -23.12 -21.63
CA ARG A 48 20.74 -22.95 -20.76
C ARG A 48 20.65 -24.06 -19.71
N GLN A 49 20.89 -25.32 -20.09
CA GLN A 49 20.88 -26.44 -19.15
C GLN A 49 22.00 -26.31 -18.11
N VAL A 50 23.21 -25.96 -18.55
CA VAL A 50 24.36 -25.73 -17.67
C VAL A 50 24.08 -24.58 -16.70
N LEU A 51 23.51 -23.48 -17.18
CA LEU A 51 23.13 -22.34 -16.35
C LEU A 51 22.12 -22.75 -15.27
N MET A 52 21.03 -23.43 -15.65
CA MET A 52 20.05 -23.94 -14.70
C MET A 52 20.66 -24.88 -13.67
N ALA A 53 21.64 -25.72 -14.06
CA ALA A 53 22.36 -26.58 -13.13
C ALA A 53 23.21 -25.75 -12.15
N LYS A 54 23.89 -24.71 -12.63
CA LYS A 54 24.70 -23.81 -11.79
C LYS A 54 23.84 -22.96 -10.85
N GLU A 55 22.68 -22.48 -11.29
CA GLU A 55 21.72 -21.76 -10.45
C GLU A 55 21.21 -22.63 -9.29
N ARG A 56 20.87 -23.90 -9.57
CA ARG A 56 20.53 -24.86 -8.50
C ARG A 56 21.68 -25.09 -7.54
N HIS A 57 22.90 -25.26 -8.04
CA HIS A 57 24.08 -25.45 -7.19
C HIS A 57 24.35 -24.21 -6.31
N ALA A 58 24.21 -23.01 -6.87
CA ALA A 58 24.33 -21.77 -6.11
C ALA A 58 23.24 -21.65 -5.02
N ALA A 59 21.99 -22.01 -5.34
CA ALA A 59 20.91 -22.03 -4.36
C ALA A 59 21.19 -23.03 -3.21
N GLU A 60 21.73 -24.20 -3.54
CA GLU A 60 22.14 -25.19 -2.53
C GLU A 60 23.30 -24.70 -1.66
N LEU A 61 24.31 -24.06 -2.25
CA LEU A 61 25.40 -23.44 -1.48
C LEU A 61 24.88 -22.34 -0.54
N LYS A 62 23.99 -21.46 -1.01
CA LYS A 62 23.33 -20.45 -0.17
C LYS A 62 22.59 -21.10 1.00
N ARG A 63 21.82 -22.16 0.74
CA ARG A 63 21.12 -22.94 1.78
C ARG A 63 22.09 -23.51 2.82
N ARG A 64 23.20 -24.12 2.38
CA ARG A 64 24.23 -24.69 3.28
C ARG A 64 24.95 -23.62 4.11
N LEU A 65 25.08 -22.40 3.59
CA LEU A 65 25.61 -21.25 4.32
C LEU A 65 24.55 -20.59 5.22
N GLY A 66 23.32 -21.10 5.29
CA GLY A 66 22.23 -20.53 6.07
C GLY A 66 21.58 -19.29 5.44
N ILE A 67 21.99 -18.92 4.22
CA ILE A 67 21.43 -17.84 3.43
C ILE A 67 20.17 -18.39 2.73
N SER A 68 19.04 -18.31 3.42
CA SER A 68 17.75 -18.71 2.86
C SER A 68 17.08 -17.51 2.18
N PRO A 69 16.45 -17.65 1.00
CA PRO A 69 15.75 -16.55 0.32
C PRO A 69 14.74 -15.83 1.22
N LEU A 70 14.04 -16.58 2.09
CA LEU A 70 13.10 -16.01 3.05
C LEU A 70 13.79 -15.26 4.19
N SER A 71 15.00 -15.69 4.58
CA SER A 71 15.78 -15.00 5.62
C SER A 71 16.34 -13.67 5.13
N GLU A 72 16.76 -13.57 3.87
CA GLU A 72 17.20 -12.32 3.26
C GLU A 72 16.04 -11.31 3.17
N ILE A 73 14.86 -11.76 2.74
CA ILE A 73 13.64 -10.92 2.69
C ILE A 73 13.28 -10.44 4.10
N LYS A 74 13.21 -11.35 5.09
CA LYS A 74 12.89 -11.00 6.47
C LYS A 74 13.90 -10.01 7.04
N GLN A 75 15.19 -10.21 6.79
CA GLN A 75 16.25 -9.35 7.27
C GLN A 75 16.20 -7.96 6.62
N ASN A 76 15.97 -7.87 5.30
CA ASN A 76 15.85 -6.60 4.58
C ASN A 76 14.62 -5.81 5.01
N ILE A 77 13.48 -6.46 5.22
CA ILE A 77 12.27 -5.80 5.73
C ILE A 77 12.47 -5.31 7.16
N THR A 78 13.04 -6.15 8.04
CA THR A 78 13.28 -5.79 9.44
C THR A 78 14.25 -4.62 9.54
N LYS A 79 15.34 -4.63 8.75
CA LYS A 79 16.27 -3.51 8.67
C LYS A 79 15.62 -2.28 8.06
N GLY A 80 14.95 -2.38 6.92
CA GLY A 80 14.31 -1.23 6.27
C GLY A 80 13.26 -0.56 7.16
N TRP A 81 12.48 -1.34 7.90
CA TRP A 81 11.55 -0.81 8.90
C TRP A 81 12.26 -0.12 10.06
N HIS A 82 13.28 -0.77 10.62
CA HIS A 82 14.09 -0.20 11.70
C HIS A 82 14.82 1.07 11.26
N ASP A 83 15.37 1.10 10.05
CA ASP A 83 16.06 2.25 9.47
C ASP A 83 15.10 3.42 9.25
N VAL A 84 13.85 3.15 8.89
CA VAL A 84 12.80 4.18 8.82
C VAL A 84 12.45 4.71 10.21
N GLN A 85 12.29 3.84 11.21
CA GLN A 85 11.99 4.24 12.59
C GLN A 85 13.15 5.02 13.25
N CYS A 86 14.39 4.63 12.97
CA CYS A 86 15.59 5.23 13.52
C CYS A 86 16.18 6.32 12.62
N SER A 87 15.57 6.59 11.46
CA SER A 87 16.06 7.61 10.55
C SER A 87 16.07 8.97 11.22
N ASN A 88 17.17 9.70 11.00
CA ASN A 88 17.33 11.07 11.45
C ASN A 88 16.14 11.96 11.03
N ALA A 89 15.58 11.74 9.84
CA ALA A 89 14.43 12.52 9.36
C ALA A 89 13.16 12.25 10.20
N TYR A 90 12.86 10.98 10.48
CA TYR A 90 11.71 10.59 11.30
C TYR A 90 11.89 11.05 12.76
N MET A 91 13.05 10.77 13.37
CA MET A 91 13.36 11.20 14.72
C MET A 91 13.33 12.73 14.86
N ARG A 92 13.92 13.48 13.93
CA ARG A 92 13.86 14.95 13.98
C ARG A 92 12.44 15.47 13.80
N THR A 93 11.64 14.86 12.94
CA THR A 93 10.23 15.27 12.73
C THR A 93 9.40 14.99 13.99
N SER A 94 9.57 13.82 14.59
CA SER A 94 8.93 13.46 15.86
C SER A 94 9.36 14.40 17.00
N GLN A 95 10.64 14.73 17.10
CA GLN A 95 11.14 15.70 18.09
C GLN A 95 10.56 17.09 17.85
N THR A 96 10.53 17.56 16.59
CA THR A 96 9.97 18.87 16.23
C THR A 96 8.48 18.97 16.54
N LEU A 97 7.71 17.90 16.30
CA LEU A 97 6.30 17.81 16.69
C LEU A 97 6.14 17.86 18.21
N GLY A 98 6.98 17.14 18.95
CA GLY A 98 7.00 17.16 20.41
C GLY A 98 7.32 18.56 20.96
N ASP A 99 8.27 19.26 20.35
CA ASP A 99 8.66 20.61 20.73
C ASP A 99 7.60 21.64 20.38
N LEU A 100 6.94 21.52 19.23
CA LEU A 100 5.80 22.37 18.87
C LEU A 100 4.67 22.20 19.88
N ASN A 101 4.30 20.96 20.21
CA ASN A 101 3.27 20.68 21.21
C ASN A 101 3.65 21.31 22.56
N ARG A 102 4.91 21.13 23.00
CA ARG A 102 5.41 21.74 24.23
C ARG A 102 5.31 23.27 24.20
N ARG A 103 5.70 23.89 23.08
CA ARG A 103 5.63 25.35 22.89
C ARG A 103 4.20 25.88 22.88
N VAL A 104 3.29 25.18 22.22
CA VAL A 104 1.86 25.56 22.18
C VAL A 104 1.28 25.46 23.59
N THR A 105 1.45 24.33 24.28
CA THR A 105 0.94 24.15 25.65
C THR A 105 1.56 25.12 26.65
N SER A 106 2.85 25.45 26.49
CA SER A 106 3.55 26.40 27.37
C SER A 106 3.34 27.86 26.97
N SER A 107 2.63 28.12 25.86
CA SER A 107 2.41 29.49 25.41
C SER A 107 1.49 30.23 26.39
N ASN A 108 1.81 31.48 26.69
CA ASN A 108 0.98 32.32 27.55
C ASN A 108 -0.48 32.42 27.03
N LEU A 109 -0.68 32.37 25.71
CA LEU A 109 -2.01 32.38 25.11
C LEU A 109 -2.79 31.08 25.43
N TYR A 110 -2.16 29.90 25.29
CA TYR A 110 -2.80 28.64 25.65
C TYR A 110 -3.05 28.55 27.15
N LEU A 111 -2.09 28.94 27.99
CA LEU A 111 -2.27 28.95 29.45
C LEU A 111 -3.38 29.91 29.89
N THR A 112 -3.44 31.11 29.32
CA THR A 112 -4.50 32.08 29.63
C THR A 112 -5.86 31.60 29.12
N ALA A 113 -5.94 31.09 27.88
CA ALA A 113 -7.19 30.59 27.32
C ALA A 113 -7.68 29.32 28.03
N SER A 114 -6.77 28.45 28.46
CA SER A 114 -7.14 27.25 29.24
C SER A 114 -7.57 27.62 30.66
N ALA A 115 -6.91 28.58 31.31
CA ALA A 115 -7.33 29.10 32.61
C ALA A 115 -8.71 29.77 32.54
N THR A 116 -8.96 30.61 31.52
CA THR A 116 -10.29 31.23 31.36
C THR A 116 -11.37 30.21 31.00
N LEU A 117 -11.05 29.18 30.21
CA LEU A 117 -11.96 28.07 29.94
C LEU A 117 -12.26 27.27 31.22
N GLU A 118 -11.26 27.03 32.05
CA GLU A 118 -11.42 26.39 33.35
C GLU A 118 -12.28 27.25 34.30
N ASP A 119 -12.07 28.56 34.33
CA ASP A 119 -12.89 29.50 35.10
C ASP A 119 -14.36 29.52 34.63
N ILE A 120 -14.58 29.50 33.32
CA ILE A 120 -15.94 29.39 32.74
C ILE A 120 -16.58 28.06 33.17
N GLY A 121 -15.84 26.95 33.09
CA GLY A 121 -16.31 25.63 33.53
C GLY A 121 -16.57 25.54 35.04
N ARG A 122 -15.85 26.33 35.86
CA ARG A 122 -16.07 26.43 37.31
C ARG A 122 -17.18 27.41 37.69
N SER A 123 -17.61 28.27 36.77
CA SER A 123 -18.59 29.34 37.02
C SER A 123 -19.95 28.79 37.46
N ASP A 124 -20.66 29.59 38.26
CA ASP A 124 -22.00 29.26 38.72
C ASP A 124 -23.01 29.16 37.59
N ALA A 125 -22.81 29.89 36.48
CA ALA A 125 -23.68 29.81 35.31
C ALA A 125 -23.52 28.44 34.60
N TYR A 126 -22.28 27.98 34.42
CA TYR A 126 -22.01 26.66 33.85
C TYR A 126 -22.48 25.55 34.80
N LYS A 127 -22.15 25.62 36.08
CA LYS A 127 -22.61 24.65 37.10
C LYS A 127 -24.11 24.60 37.20
N ARG A 128 -24.83 25.73 37.26
CA ARG A 128 -26.30 25.74 37.25
C ARG A 128 -26.88 25.09 36.00
N THR A 129 -26.26 25.30 34.84
CA THR A 129 -26.70 24.66 33.59
C THR A 129 -26.45 23.15 33.63
N GLN A 130 -25.27 22.74 34.10
CA GLN A 130 -24.92 21.33 34.30
C GLN A 130 -25.84 20.65 35.32
N GLU A 131 -26.16 21.32 36.43
CA GLU A 131 -27.08 20.86 37.46
C GLU A 131 -28.50 20.78 36.92
N THR A 132 -28.97 21.77 36.17
CA THR A 132 -30.30 21.77 35.54
C THR A 132 -30.42 20.64 34.53
N LEU A 133 -29.40 20.44 33.69
CA LEU A 133 -29.35 19.34 32.73
C LEU A 133 -29.34 17.98 33.44
N SER A 134 -28.54 17.85 34.50
CA SER A 134 -28.47 16.62 35.30
C SER A 134 -29.79 16.35 36.01
N GLN A 135 -30.42 17.36 36.62
CA GLN A 135 -31.71 17.25 37.28
C GLN A 135 -32.81 16.88 36.28
N ALA A 136 -32.89 17.58 35.15
CA ALA A 136 -33.83 17.26 34.07
C ALA A 136 -33.61 15.83 33.53
N GLY A 137 -32.35 15.40 33.39
CA GLY A 137 -31.99 14.05 33.00
C GLY A 137 -32.44 13.00 34.01
N GLN A 138 -32.28 13.26 35.31
CA GLN A 138 -32.77 12.36 36.36
C GLN A 138 -34.30 12.30 36.40
N MET A 139 -34.99 13.44 36.27
CA MET A 139 -36.46 13.48 36.23
C MET A 139 -37.01 12.74 35.01
N THR A 140 -36.36 12.88 33.84
CA THR A 140 -36.73 12.16 32.62
C THR A 140 -36.46 10.66 32.76
N SER A 141 -35.32 10.30 33.34
CA SER A 141 -34.96 8.89 33.61
C SER A 141 -35.95 8.24 34.57
N ALA A 142 -36.40 8.98 35.60
CA ALA A 142 -37.43 8.53 36.53
C ALA A 142 -38.83 8.41 35.87
N ALA A 143 -39.18 9.32 34.97
CA ALA A 143 -40.41 9.21 34.19
C ALA A 143 -40.38 7.97 33.27
N PHE A 144 -39.26 7.73 32.59
CA PHE A 144 -39.10 6.55 31.74
C PHE A 144 -39.16 5.24 32.53
N SER A 145 -38.49 5.15 33.69
CA SER A 145 -38.56 3.96 34.55
C SER A 145 -39.97 3.71 35.12
N THR A 146 -40.73 4.78 35.39
CA THR A 146 -42.13 4.69 35.82
C THR A 146 -43.01 4.13 34.70
N VAL A 147 -42.85 4.61 33.47
CA VAL A 147 -43.57 4.08 32.30
C VAL A 147 -43.18 2.63 32.03
N GLY A 148 -41.88 2.29 32.12
CA GLY A 148 -41.40 0.92 31.98
C GLY A 148 -41.97 -0.02 33.05
N SER A 149 -42.11 0.46 34.28
CA SER A 149 -42.72 -0.29 35.38
C SER A 149 -44.23 -0.45 35.20
N ALA A 150 -44.94 0.56 34.70
CA ALA A 150 -46.35 0.47 34.37
C ALA A 150 -46.62 -0.55 33.25
N ILE A 151 -45.77 -0.57 32.22
CA ILE A 151 -45.84 -1.57 31.14
C ILE A 151 -45.53 -2.97 31.67
N ARG A 152 -44.49 -3.11 32.52
CA ARG A 152 -44.15 -4.39 33.16
C ARG A 152 -45.29 -4.92 34.02
N ASN A 153 -45.93 -4.05 34.80
CA ASN A 153 -47.05 -4.43 35.65
C ASN A 153 -48.26 -4.85 34.80
N ARG A 154 -48.55 -4.14 33.70
CA ARG A 154 -49.61 -4.53 32.75
C ARG A 154 -49.33 -5.88 32.08
N PHE A 155 -48.07 -6.16 31.73
CA PHE A 155 -47.70 -7.45 31.16
C PHE A 155 -47.74 -8.59 32.19
N GLY A 156 -47.27 -8.35 33.42
CA GLY A 156 -47.37 -9.30 34.53
C GLY A 156 -48.81 -9.63 34.92
N GLU A 157 -49.70 -8.64 34.89
CA GLU A 157 -51.13 -8.78 35.17
C GLU A 157 -51.88 -9.57 34.08
N MET A 158 -51.42 -9.55 32.82
CA MET A 158 -51.93 -10.42 31.75
C MET A 158 -51.40 -11.85 31.85
N SER A 159 -50.19 -12.04 32.38
CA SER A 159 -49.57 -13.37 32.54
C SER A 159 -50.11 -14.16 33.73
N THR A 160 -50.94 -13.57 34.60
CA THR A 160 -51.54 -14.21 35.78
C THR A 160 -53.05 -14.47 35.65
N LYS A 161 -53.60 -14.34 34.43
CA LYS A 161 -54.91 -14.88 34.04
C LYS A 161 -54.73 -16.06 33.09
#